data_AF-A0AAV4YUF0-F1
#
_entry.id   AF-A0AAV4YUF0-F1
#
_cell.length_a   1.000
_cell.length_b   1.000
_cell.length_c   1.000
_cell.angle_alpha   90.00
_cell.angle_beta   90.00
_cell.angle_gamma   90.00
#
_symmetry.space_group_name_H-M   'P 1'
#
loop_
_entity.id
_entity.type
_entity.pdbx_description
1 polymer ?
#
loop_
_entity_poly.entity_id
_entity_poly.type
_entity_poly.pdbx_seq_one_letter_code
_entity_poly.pdbx_strand_id
1 'polypeptide(L)'
;MPVKIKRIEISNFRSIQKIAIDCARLQVIVGNNDAGKSNILRALNLFFNHETNPGEKFDFQTDYNIYAANRHTKKAKETKIKLTLEIPSSYHATNGDLIEWTKSWRSSGFYDEDMVGFISSSGPRGGSKIERKEIPSRSNIKQLLSNVKYVYVPAIKDKKYISNRHSAPDLGINLPIALTQYLQNDLLVSCSCTEP
;
A
#
# COMPACT_ATOMS: atom_id res chain seq x y z
N MET A 1 -4.20 -16.41 -10.71
CA MET A 1 -4.60 -15.65 -9.50
C MET A 1 -3.98 -14.26 -9.59
N PRO A 2 -4.71 -13.18 -9.27
CA PRO A 2 -4.16 -11.83 -9.27
C PRO A 2 -3.20 -11.61 -8.08
N VAL A 3 -2.38 -10.58 -8.16
CA VAL A 3 -1.53 -10.12 -7.05
C VAL A 3 -2.43 -9.66 -5.88
N LYS A 4 -2.09 -10.03 -4.65
CA LYS A 4 -2.83 -9.62 -3.45
C LYS A 4 -1.89 -9.05 -2.41
N ILE A 5 -2.32 -8.00 -1.72
CA ILE A 5 -1.62 -7.48 -0.55
C ILE A 5 -1.96 -8.38 0.63
N LYS A 6 -0.96 -9.05 1.20
CA LYS A 6 -1.09 -9.91 2.37
C LYS A 6 -0.83 -9.14 3.66
N ARG A 7 0.12 -8.21 3.63
CA ARG A 7 0.53 -7.44 4.81
C ARG A 7 1.02 -6.06 4.43
N ILE A 8 0.70 -5.08 5.27
CA ILE A 8 1.18 -3.70 5.17
C ILE A 8 1.96 -3.38 6.44
N GLU A 9 3.17 -2.87 6.29
CA GLU A 9 3.97 -2.34 7.38
C GLU A 9 4.36 -0.89 7.07
N ILE A 10 4.06 0.03 7.99
CA ILE A 10 4.37 1.46 7.85
C ILE A 10 5.20 1.88 9.05
N SER A 11 6.28 2.62 8.79
CA SER A 11 7.16 3.16 9.81
C SER A 11 7.44 4.64 9.57
N ASN A 12 7.35 5.42 10.65
CA ASN A 12 7.63 6.85 10.74
C ASN A 12 6.87 7.75 9.73
N PHE A 13 5.61 7.44 9.43
CA PHE A 13 4.76 8.24 8.53
C PHE A 13 3.65 8.97 9.30
N ARG A 14 3.68 10.31 9.33
CA ARG A 14 2.72 11.18 10.01
C ARG A 14 2.50 10.72 11.46
N SER A 15 1.27 10.43 11.88
CA SER A 15 0.99 9.93 13.24
C SER A 15 1.45 8.49 13.49
N ILE A 16 1.85 7.73 12.46
CA ILE A 16 2.21 6.32 12.55
C ILE A 16 3.72 6.19 12.81
N GLN A 17 4.09 5.78 14.02
CA GLN A 17 5.49 5.43 14.33
C GLN A 17 5.85 4.06 13.74
N LYS A 18 5.04 3.05 14.04
CA LYS A 18 5.15 1.70 13.47
C LYS A 18 3.79 1.02 13.55
N ILE A 19 3.34 0.43 12.45
CA ILE A 19 2.16 -0.44 12.42
C ILE A 19 2.41 -1.57 11.45
N ALA A 20 1.79 -2.72 11.72
CA ALA A 20 1.76 -3.85 10.81
C ALA A 20 0.35 -4.44 10.79
N ILE A 21 -0.19 -4.64 9.59
CA ILE A 21 -1.59 -5.03 9.37
C ILE A 21 -1.60 -6.20 8.38
N ASP A 22 -2.14 -7.33 8.81
CA ASP A 22 -2.46 -8.43 7.89
C ASP A 22 -3.76 -8.10 7.16
N CYS A 23 -3.77 -8.29 5.85
CA CYS A 23 -4.81 -7.81 4.96
C CYS A 23 -5.66 -8.95 4.45
N ALA A 24 -6.98 -8.77 4.51
CA ALA A 24 -7.94 -9.58 3.79
C ALA A 24 -8.26 -8.98 2.41
N ARG A 25 -9.02 -9.72 1.59
CA ARG A 25 -9.51 -9.22 0.29
C ARG A 25 -10.32 -7.92 0.43
N LEU A 26 -11.10 -7.82 1.51
CA LEU A 26 -11.80 -6.60 1.93
C LEU A 26 -11.34 -6.29 3.34
N GLN A 27 -10.64 -5.16 3.51
CA GLN A 27 -10.19 -4.70 4.81
C GLN A 27 -10.97 -3.45 5.20
N VAL A 28 -11.72 -3.53 6.29
CA VAL A 28 -12.36 -2.37 6.92
C VAL A 28 -11.49 -1.93 8.09
N ILE A 29 -11.20 -0.63 8.17
CA ILE A 29 -10.39 -0.04 9.24
C ILE A 29 -11.30 0.91 10.03
N VAL A 30 -11.69 0.47 11.23
CA VAL A 30 -12.55 1.24 12.14
C VAL A 30 -11.74 1.80 13.31
N GLY A 31 -12.24 2.86 13.92
CA GLY A 31 -11.61 3.48 15.10
C GLY A 31 -11.99 4.94 15.24
N ASN A 32 -11.51 5.60 16.29
CA ASN A 32 -11.84 6.99 16.58
C ASN A 32 -11.40 7.96 15.48
N ASN A 33 -12.03 9.13 15.43
CA ASN A 33 -11.52 10.23 14.63
C ASN A 33 -10.08 10.56 15.05
N ASP A 34 -9.27 10.95 14.07
CA ASP A 34 -7.86 11.31 14.26
C ASP A 34 -6.94 10.19 14.78
N ALA A 35 -7.43 8.95 14.89
CA ALA A 35 -6.63 7.77 15.23
C ALA A 35 -5.58 7.39 14.17
N GLY A 36 -5.49 8.12 13.05
CA GLY A 36 -4.52 7.87 11.98
C GLY A 36 -4.97 6.89 10.91
N LYS A 37 -6.25 6.48 10.87
CA LYS A 37 -6.81 5.57 9.84
C LYS A 37 -6.52 6.06 8.41
N SER A 38 -6.77 7.34 8.16
CA SER A 38 -6.49 7.97 6.86
C SER A 38 -5.01 7.96 6.50
N ASN A 39 -4.10 7.97 7.49
CA ASN A 39 -2.66 7.94 7.23
C ASN A 39 -2.20 6.58 6.69
N ILE A 40 -2.92 5.49 6.98
CA ILE A 40 -2.68 4.18 6.36
C ILE A 40 -2.93 4.26 4.85
N LEU A 41 -4.06 4.86 4.46
CA LEU A 41 -4.45 4.98 3.05
C LEU A 41 -3.58 5.97 2.27
N ARG A 42 -3.12 7.03 2.95
CA ARG A 42 -2.16 8.01 2.41
C ARG A 42 -0.77 7.39 2.23
N ALA A 43 -0.34 6.52 3.13
CA ALA A 43 0.89 5.76 2.98
C ALA A 43 0.81 4.83 1.76
N LEU A 44 -0.31 4.12 1.58
CA LEU A 44 -0.52 3.32 0.37
C LEU A 44 -0.55 4.20 -0.90
N ASN A 45 -1.18 5.37 -0.86
CA ASN A 45 -1.14 6.31 -1.98
C ASN A 45 0.29 6.75 -2.31
N LEU A 46 1.10 7.03 -1.28
CA LEU A 46 2.51 7.39 -1.45
C LEU A 46 3.30 6.25 -2.07
N PHE A 47 3.02 5.02 -1.65
CA PHE A 47 3.70 3.83 -2.12
C PHE A 47 3.46 3.57 -3.62
N PHE A 48 2.22 3.66 -4.07
CA PHE A 48 1.84 3.33 -5.45
C PHE A 48 1.90 4.54 -6.39
N ASN A 49 1.47 5.72 -5.94
CA ASN A 49 1.26 6.90 -6.78
C ASN A 49 2.26 8.03 -6.51
N HIS A 50 3.21 7.85 -5.57
CA HIS A 50 4.20 8.88 -5.20
C HIS A 50 3.59 10.18 -4.62
N GLU A 51 2.34 10.10 -4.15
CA GLU A 51 1.56 11.23 -3.63
C GLU A 51 0.94 10.88 -2.28
N THR A 52 0.85 11.83 -1.35
CA THR A 52 0.20 11.61 -0.04
C THR A 52 -1.28 11.98 -0.03
N ASN A 53 -1.70 12.82 -0.97
CA ASN A 53 -3.09 13.18 -1.33
C ASN A 53 -3.14 13.40 -2.85
N PRO A 54 -4.33 13.45 -3.47
CA PRO A 54 -4.46 13.80 -4.87
C PRO A 54 -3.77 15.13 -5.19
N GLY A 55 -2.70 15.07 -5.99
CA GLY A 55 -1.90 16.24 -6.39
C GLY A 55 -0.93 16.77 -5.33
N GLU A 56 -0.83 16.15 -4.14
CA GLU A 56 0.16 16.52 -3.12
C GLU A 56 1.28 15.49 -3.08
N LYS A 57 2.50 15.94 -3.36
CA LYS A 57 3.71 15.12 -3.25
C LYS A 57 4.10 14.92 -1.78
N PHE A 58 4.96 13.94 -1.54
CA PHE A 58 5.58 13.74 -0.24
C PHE A 58 6.39 14.96 0.19
N ASP A 59 6.10 15.48 1.38
CA ASP A 59 6.89 16.50 2.05
C ASP A 59 7.41 15.94 3.38
N PHE A 60 8.72 15.80 3.50
CA PHE A 60 9.35 15.25 4.69
C PHE A 60 9.06 16.07 5.96
N GLN A 61 8.87 17.38 5.86
CA GLN A 61 8.59 18.22 7.03
C GLN A 61 7.23 17.91 7.65
N THR A 62 6.24 17.58 6.83
CA THR A 62 4.86 17.34 7.27
C THR A 62 4.52 15.84 7.37
N ASP A 63 5.11 15.01 6.53
CA ASP A 63 4.80 13.59 6.41
C ASP A 63 5.68 12.68 7.25
N TYR A 64 6.83 13.17 7.75
CA TYR A 64 7.65 12.41 8.68
C TYR A 64 7.07 12.45 10.10
N ASN A 65 7.13 11.31 10.80
CA ASN A 65 6.60 11.22 12.16
C ASN A 65 7.38 12.11 13.15
N ILE A 66 6.69 13.09 13.72
CA ILE A 66 7.27 14.07 14.66
C ILE A 66 7.84 13.38 15.91
N TYR A 67 7.17 12.35 16.42
CA TYR A 67 7.66 11.61 17.60
C TYR A 67 8.93 10.82 17.31
N ALA A 68 9.11 10.34 16.09
CA ALA A 68 10.35 9.72 15.63
C ALA A 68 11.46 10.76 15.44
N ALA A 69 11.12 11.99 15.02
CA ALA A 69 12.07 13.08 14.85
C ALA A 69 12.75 13.50 16.15
N ASN A 70 12.04 13.38 17.28
CA ASN A 70 12.51 13.76 18.62
C ASN A 70 13.36 12.68 19.30
N ARG A 71 13.52 11.49 18.70
CA ARG A 71 14.44 10.48 19.20
C ARG A 71 15.84 10.73 18.65
N HIS A 72 16.81 10.92 19.54
CA HIS A 72 18.22 10.90 19.17
C HIS A 72 18.62 9.47 18.80
N THR A 73 18.60 9.15 17.51
CA THR A 73 19.08 7.88 16.99
C THR A 73 20.24 8.13 16.02
N LYS A 74 21.20 7.21 15.99
CA LYS A 74 22.29 7.23 14.99
C LYS A 74 21.83 6.84 13.58
N LYS A 75 20.57 6.42 13.41
CA LYS A 75 20.00 6.02 12.12
C LYS A 75 19.43 7.24 11.40
N ALA A 76 19.57 7.27 10.08
CA ALA A 76 18.97 8.31 9.25
C ALA A 76 17.45 8.34 9.46
N LYS A 77 16.88 9.55 9.54
CA LYS A 77 15.43 9.74 9.65
C LYS A 77 14.79 9.32 8.32
N GLU A 78 14.04 8.23 8.35
CA GLU A 78 13.41 7.65 7.17
C GLU A 78 11.97 7.21 7.44
N THR A 79 11.10 7.49 6.47
CA THR A 79 9.78 6.88 6.35
C THR A 79 9.93 5.61 5.54
N LYS A 80 9.35 4.51 6.00
CA LYS A 80 9.43 3.21 5.31
C LYS A 80 8.05 2.59 5.20
N ILE A 81 7.70 2.15 4.00
CA ILE A 81 6.47 1.43 3.73
C ILE A 81 6.86 0.12 3.06
N LYS A 82 6.40 -0.97 3.65
CA LYS A 82 6.69 -2.33 3.21
C LYS A 82 5.38 -3.06 2.98
N LEU A 83 5.26 -3.67 1.81
CA LEU A 83 4.13 -4.53 1.46
C LEU A 83 4.63 -5.96 1.30
N THR A 84 3.90 -6.92 1.87
CA THR A 84 4.05 -8.33 1.53
C THR A 84 2.95 -8.71 0.55
N LEU A 85 3.31 -9.22 -0.62
CA LEU A 85 2.41 -9.54 -1.70
C LEU A 85 2.39 -11.04 -1.96
N GLU A 86 1.20 -11.59 -2.16
CA GLU A 86 1.00 -12.90 -2.78
C GLU A 86 0.93 -12.71 -4.29
N ILE A 87 1.72 -13.50 -5.03
CA ILE A 87 1.84 -13.39 -6.48
C ILE A 87 1.29 -14.64 -7.17
N PRO A 88 0.93 -14.56 -8.48
CA PRO A 88 0.44 -15.71 -9.21
C PRO A 88 1.48 -16.85 -9.25
N SER A 89 1.00 -18.10 -9.22
CA SER A 89 1.87 -19.30 -9.21
C SER A 89 2.85 -19.39 -10.37
N SER A 90 2.50 -18.82 -11.53
CA SER A 90 3.38 -18.72 -12.70
C SER A 90 4.68 -17.95 -12.43
N TYR A 91 4.74 -17.13 -11.37
CA TYR A 91 5.92 -16.34 -11.00
C TYR A 91 6.74 -16.98 -9.87
N HIS A 92 6.25 -18.03 -9.21
CA HIS A 92 6.88 -18.62 -8.01
C HIS A 92 8.26 -19.22 -8.29
N ALA A 93 8.43 -19.89 -9.44
CA ALA A 93 9.67 -20.58 -9.80
C ALA A 93 10.90 -19.66 -9.76
N THR A 94 10.73 -18.38 -10.14
CA THR A 94 11.82 -17.40 -10.16
C THR A 94 11.83 -16.49 -8.94
N ASN A 95 10.66 -16.17 -8.37
CA ASN A 95 10.54 -15.09 -7.37
C ASN A 95 10.19 -15.56 -5.96
N GLY A 96 9.76 -16.81 -5.79
CA GLY A 96 9.15 -17.30 -4.55
C GLY A 96 7.65 -17.03 -4.48
N ASP A 97 7.05 -17.47 -3.39
CA ASP A 97 5.59 -17.48 -3.19
C ASP A 97 5.08 -16.10 -2.77
N LEU A 98 5.92 -15.36 -2.03
CA LEU A 98 5.66 -14.04 -1.52
C LEU A 98 6.74 -13.05 -1.98
N ILE A 99 6.34 -11.80 -2.17
CA ILE A 99 7.26 -10.69 -2.43
C ILE A 99 7.13 -9.67 -1.31
N GLU A 100 8.26 -9.35 -0.69
CA GLU A 100 8.38 -8.17 0.15
C GLU A 100 8.87 -7.00 -0.70
N TRP A 101 8.03 -5.98 -0.84
CA TRP A 101 8.32 -4.77 -1.59
C TRP A 101 8.39 -3.59 -0.62
N THR A 102 9.58 -3.03 -0.46
CA THR A 102 9.85 -1.95 0.48
C THR A 102 10.22 -0.69 -0.29
N LYS A 103 9.58 0.43 0.03
CA LYS A 103 9.98 1.77 -0.41
C LYS A 103 10.30 2.65 0.79
N SER A 104 11.27 3.55 0.62
CA SER A 104 11.69 4.46 1.67
C SER A 104 11.91 5.89 1.18
N TRP A 105 11.64 6.83 2.07
CA TRP A 105 11.72 8.27 1.84
C TRP A 105 12.51 8.94 2.96
N ARG A 106 13.33 9.93 2.60
CA ARG A 106 14.14 10.77 3.48
C ARG A 106 13.85 12.24 3.21
N SER A 107 14.60 13.14 3.85
CA SER A 107 14.49 14.58 3.63
C SER A 107 14.71 15.00 2.18
N SER A 108 15.47 14.24 1.39
CA SER A 108 15.67 14.45 -0.04
C SER A 108 14.55 13.89 -0.92
N GLY A 109 13.48 13.34 -0.33
CA GLY A 109 12.39 12.68 -1.06
C GLY A 109 12.56 11.15 -1.12
N PHE A 110 12.12 10.55 -2.23
CA PHE A 110 12.27 9.10 -2.47
C PHE A 110 13.75 8.72 -2.44
N TYR A 111 14.07 7.70 -1.64
CA TYR A 111 15.46 7.32 -1.35
C TYR A 111 15.82 5.95 -1.93
N ASP A 112 15.00 4.94 -1.67
CA ASP A 112 15.33 3.57 -2.02
C ASP A 112 14.07 2.70 -2.19
N GLU A 113 14.19 1.70 -3.04
CA GLU A 113 13.19 0.68 -3.33
C GLU A 113 13.87 -0.69 -3.44
N ASP A 114 13.45 -1.60 -2.57
CA ASP A 114 13.97 -2.96 -2.48
C ASP A 114 12.83 -3.97 -2.65
N MET A 115 13.15 -5.09 -3.30
CA MET A 115 12.22 -6.20 -3.51
C MET A 115 12.91 -7.53 -3.24
N VAL A 116 12.31 -8.34 -2.37
CA VAL A 116 12.84 -9.63 -1.95
C VAL A 116 11.76 -10.70 -2.05
N GLY A 117 12.13 -11.85 -2.60
CA GLY A 117 11.28 -13.03 -2.68
C GLY A 117 11.37 -13.89 -1.43
N PHE A 118 10.29 -14.61 -1.12
CA PHE A 118 10.26 -15.60 -0.06
C PHE A 118 9.56 -16.88 -0.51
N ILE A 119 10.18 -18.03 -0.27
CA ILE A 119 9.59 -19.35 -0.49
C ILE A 119 9.12 -19.90 0.86
N SER A 120 7.88 -20.38 0.89
CA SER A 120 7.32 -21.14 1.99
C SER A 120 7.47 -22.64 1.69
N SER A 121 8.24 -23.35 2.52
CA SER A 121 8.38 -24.80 2.43
C SER A 121 7.84 -25.47 3.69
N SER A 122 7.01 -26.50 3.50
CA SER A 122 6.52 -27.35 4.58
C SER A 122 7.55 -28.44 4.88
N GLY A 123 8.02 -28.48 6.11
CA GLY A 123 8.93 -29.50 6.60
C GLY A 123 8.21 -30.83 6.87
N PRO A 124 8.95 -31.96 6.96
CA PRO A 124 8.39 -33.30 7.13
C PRO A 124 7.52 -33.50 8.39
N ARG A 125 7.62 -32.59 9.38
CA ARG A 125 6.88 -32.65 10.66
C ARG A 125 5.89 -31.48 10.83
N GLY A 126 5.41 -30.88 9.73
CA GLY A 126 4.44 -29.78 9.78
C GLY A 126 5.01 -28.41 10.17
N GLY A 127 6.33 -28.29 10.33
CA GLY A 127 6.99 -26.99 10.48
C GLY A 127 6.97 -26.21 9.17
N SER A 128 6.77 -24.90 9.21
CA SER A 128 6.90 -24.02 8.04
C SER A 128 8.28 -23.34 8.08
N LYS A 129 9.03 -23.43 6.99
CA LYS A 129 10.28 -22.66 6.80
C LYS A 129 10.05 -21.59 5.74
N ILE A 130 10.48 -20.37 6.04
CA ILE A 130 10.48 -19.26 5.11
C ILE A 130 11.93 -18.98 4.70
N GLU A 131 12.23 -19.14 3.42
CA GLU A 131 13.57 -18.90 2.88
C GLU A 131 13.58 -17.67 2.00
N ARG A 132 14.59 -16.81 2.19
CA ARG A 132 14.81 -15.62 1.36
C ARG A 132 15.32 -16.05 0.00
N LYS A 133 14.71 -15.50 -1.05
CA LYS A 133 15.14 -15.66 -2.44
C LYS A 133 15.38 -14.29 -3.04
N GLU A 134 16.61 -14.06 -3.50
CA GLU A 134 16.93 -12.84 -4.24
C GLU A 134 16.22 -12.85 -5.60
N ILE A 135 15.62 -11.72 -5.95
CA ILE A 135 14.92 -11.57 -7.22
C ILE A 135 15.98 -11.26 -8.29
N PRO A 136 16.15 -12.11 -9.30
CA PRO A 136 17.13 -11.85 -10.35
C PRO A 136 16.72 -10.65 -11.20
N SER A 137 17.69 -9.87 -11.68
CA SER A 137 17.44 -8.65 -12.47
C SER A 137 16.59 -8.89 -13.74
N ARG A 138 16.64 -10.10 -14.29
CA ARG A 138 15.85 -10.54 -15.47
C ARG A 138 14.41 -10.95 -15.17
N SER A 139 13.95 -10.83 -13.91
CA SER A 139 12.59 -11.23 -13.54
C SER A 139 11.54 -10.24 -14.05
N ASN A 140 10.48 -10.75 -14.66
CA ASN A 140 9.31 -9.96 -15.09
C ASN A 140 8.41 -9.52 -13.92
N ILE A 141 8.80 -9.76 -12.67
CA ILE A 141 8.00 -9.37 -11.50
C ILE A 141 7.82 -7.86 -11.41
N LYS A 142 8.83 -7.07 -11.78
CA LYS A 142 8.74 -5.61 -11.78
C LYS A 142 7.66 -5.13 -12.75
N GLN A 143 7.57 -5.75 -13.93
CA GLN A 143 6.54 -5.46 -14.92
C GLN A 143 5.14 -5.88 -14.45
N LEU A 144 5.03 -7.01 -13.73
CA LEU A 144 3.77 -7.41 -13.12
C LEU A 144 3.30 -6.38 -12.10
N LEU A 145 4.20 -5.95 -11.21
CA LEU A 145 3.89 -5.01 -10.14
C LEU A 145 3.63 -3.59 -10.65
N SER A 146 4.27 -3.15 -11.75
CA SER A 146 3.97 -1.86 -12.37
C SER A 146 2.57 -1.76 -12.97
N ASN A 147 1.92 -2.90 -13.25
CA ASN A 147 0.55 -2.93 -13.76
C ASN A 147 -0.50 -2.82 -12.64
N VAL A 148 -0.08 -2.88 -11.37
CA VAL A 148 -0.99 -2.70 -10.23
C VAL A 148 -1.35 -1.23 -10.11
N LYS A 149 -2.62 -0.90 -10.33
CA LYS A 149 -3.14 0.46 -10.15
C LYS A 149 -3.80 0.60 -8.79
N TYR A 150 -3.34 1.55 -7.99
CA TYR A 150 -3.96 1.91 -6.72
C TYR A 150 -4.82 3.15 -6.89
N VAL A 151 -6.12 3.02 -6.62
CA VAL A 151 -7.08 4.13 -6.68
C VAL A 151 -7.31 4.64 -5.26
N TYR A 152 -6.79 5.83 -4.97
CA TYR A 152 -7.07 6.53 -3.71
C TYR A 152 -8.36 7.33 -3.83
N VAL A 153 -9.35 7.02 -2.98
CA VAL A 153 -10.60 7.78 -2.88
C VAL A 153 -10.58 8.55 -1.56
N PRO A 154 -10.35 9.87 -1.56
CA PRO A 154 -10.37 10.66 -0.33
C PRO A 154 -11.80 10.74 0.26
N ALA A 155 -11.88 10.98 1.57
CA ALA A 155 -13.13 11.35 2.23
C ALA A 155 -13.54 12.76 1.77
N ILE A 156 -14.35 12.83 0.72
CA ILE A 156 -14.80 14.10 0.13
C ILE A 156 -15.99 14.62 0.94
N LYS A 157 -15.89 15.87 1.43
CA LYS A 157 -17.04 16.63 1.95
C LYS A 157 -17.61 17.63 0.94
N ASP A 158 -16.93 17.88 -0.18
CA ASP A 158 -17.26 18.96 -1.11
C ASP A 158 -17.93 18.52 -2.42
N LYS A 159 -19.02 19.21 -2.78
CA LYS A 159 -19.84 18.94 -3.98
C LYS A 159 -19.07 19.08 -5.31
N LYS A 160 -18.05 19.93 -5.39
CA LYS A 160 -17.25 20.17 -6.61
C LYS A 160 -16.43 18.96 -7.07
N TYR A 161 -16.01 18.09 -6.15
CA TYR A 161 -15.25 16.89 -6.52
C TYR A 161 -16.15 15.81 -7.14
N ILE A 162 -17.45 15.78 -6.75
CA ILE A 162 -18.43 14.83 -7.26
C ILE A 162 -18.82 15.16 -8.71
N SER A 163 -18.97 16.45 -9.04
CA SER A 163 -19.37 16.91 -10.38
C SER A 163 -18.36 16.57 -11.48
N ASN A 164 -17.05 16.56 -11.18
CA ASN A 164 -16.01 16.26 -12.17
C ASN A 164 -15.88 14.77 -12.54
N ARG A 165 -16.57 13.88 -11.83
CA ARG A 165 -16.55 12.43 -12.15
C ARG A 165 -17.57 12.05 -13.23
N HIS A 166 -18.54 12.93 -13.53
CA HIS A 166 -19.51 12.73 -14.63
C HIS A 166 -18.90 12.89 -16.03
N SER A 167 -17.67 13.38 -16.14
CA SER A 167 -16.96 13.59 -17.42
C SER A 167 -15.81 12.60 -17.68
N ALA A 168 -15.65 11.56 -16.85
CA ALA A 168 -14.72 10.48 -17.16
C ALA A 168 -15.41 9.52 -18.16
N PRO A 169 -14.80 9.21 -19.32
CA PRO A 169 -15.40 8.30 -20.29
C PRO A 169 -15.58 6.93 -19.63
N ASP A 170 -16.74 6.33 -19.89
CA ASP A 170 -17.19 5.02 -19.41
C ASP A 170 -16.05 3.99 -19.29
N LEU A 171 -15.46 3.89 -18.10
CA LEU A 171 -14.92 2.63 -17.63
C LEU A 171 -16.15 1.81 -17.27
N GLY A 172 -16.54 0.92 -18.20
CA GLY A 172 -17.70 0.02 -18.15
C GLY A 172 -17.71 -0.94 -16.96
N ILE A 173 -17.69 -0.38 -15.75
CA ILE A 173 -17.86 -1.05 -14.49
C ILE A 173 -19.26 -0.65 -14.04
N ASN A 174 -20.25 -1.50 -14.34
CA ASN A 174 -21.53 -1.48 -13.64
C ASN A 174 -21.28 -1.81 -12.16
N LEU A 175 -20.89 -0.81 -11.38
CA LEU A 175 -21.00 -0.86 -9.93
C LEU A 175 -22.30 -0.10 -9.60
N PRO A 176 -23.30 -0.76 -8.98
CA PRO A 176 -24.52 -0.08 -8.60
C PRO A 176 -24.14 1.09 -7.70
N ILE A 177 -24.58 2.27 -8.13
CA ILE A 177 -24.54 3.52 -7.37
C ILE A 177 -25.29 3.26 -6.07
N ALA A 178 -24.56 2.93 -5.01
CA ALA A 178 -25.10 2.90 -3.66
C ALA A 178 -25.27 4.36 -3.22
N LEU A 179 -26.43 4.90 -3.58
CA LEU A 179 -27.16 5.88 -2.80
C LEU A 179 -27.19 5.43 -1.33
N THR A 180 -26.29 5.98 -0.51
CA THR A 180 -26.56 6.13 0.92
C THR A 180 -25.90 7.43 1.40
N GLN A 181 -26.61 8.51 1.13
CA GLN A 181 -26.59 9.69 1.99
C GLN A 181 -26.94 9.22 3.41
N TYR A 182 -26.20 9.68 4.42
CA TYR A 182 -26.34 9.33 5.83
C TYR A 182 -25.90 7.91 6.22
N LEU A 183 -24.63 7.77 6.62
CA LEU A 183 -24.25 7.60 8.02
C LEU A 183 -22.76 7.93 8.15
N GLN A 184 -22.39 8.59 9.24
CA GLN A 184 -21.01 8.87 9.58
C GLN A 184 -20.20 7.55 9.58
N ASN A 185 -19.00 7.62 8.99
CA ASN A 185 -17.90 6.66 9.06
C ASN A 185 -17.75 5.69 7.88
N ASP A 186 -16.48 5.54 7.55
CA ASP A 186 -15.81 4.48 6.81
C ASP A 186 -15.61 4.67 5.29
N LEU A 187 -14.32 4.75 4.96
CA LEU A 187 -13.78 4.77 3.60
C LEU A 187 -13.61 3.33 3.14
N LEU A 188 -14.35 2.93 2.10
CA LEU A 188 -14.16 1.65 1.41
C LEU A 188 -12.88 1.70 0.57
N VAL A 189 -11.98 0.73 0.79
CA VAL A 189 -10.84 0.48 -0.11
C VAL A 189 -11.21 -0.69 -1.01
N SER A 190 -11.39 -0.43 -2.30
CA SER A 190 -11.49 -1.47 -3.33
C SER A 190 -10.25 -1.41 -4.23
N CYS A 191 -9.34 -2.39 -4.09
CA CYS A 191 -8.31 -2.64 -5.11
C CYS A 191 -8.92 -3.53 -6.19
N SER A 192 -9.16 -2.98 -7.38
CA SER A 192 -9.50 -3.77 -8.58
C SER A 192 -8.24 -3.94 -9.44
N CYS A 193 -7.75 -5.17 -9.56
CA CYS A 193 -6.85 -5.54 -10.66
C CYS A 193 -7.71 -5.74 -11.91
N THR A 194 -7.51 -4.91 -12.93
CA THR A 194 -8.11 -5.12 -14.26
C THR A 194 -7.33 -6.22 -14.97
N GLU A 195 -8.00 -7.31 -15.33
CA GLU A 195 -7.51 -8.31 -16.29
C GLU A 195 -7.63 -7.75 -17.73
N PRO A 196 -6.78 -8.19 -18.67
CA PRO A 196 -6.81 -7.75 -20.07
C PRO A 196 -8.06 -8.21 -20.83
#